data_AF-A0A929U731-F1
#
_entry.id   AF-A0A929U731-F1
#
_cell.length_a   1.000
_cell.length_b   1.000
_cell.length_c   1.000
_cell.angle_alpha   90.00
_cell.angle_beta   90.00
_cell.angle_gamma   90.00
#
_symmetry.space_group_name_H-M   'P 1'
#
loop_
_entity.id
_entity.type
_entity.pdbx_description
1 polymer ?
#
loop_
_entity_poly.entity_id
_entity_poly.type
_entity_poly.pdbx_seq_one_letter_code
_entity_poly.pdbx_strand_id
1 'polypeptide(L)'
;GKATYDAATEFQVLKNAIIGHQTTEWRIFTDSGETPKIQSVGTTYIEINLSEQRLYYYENGEQKLVTDIVTGNEKLKRETPQGFFRVYGKQTNRTLRGDGYKAFVQYWMPIYRNIGIHDASWRKSFGGAIYTNAGSHGCINLPPQAARQLYGMIAVHTPVLVFK
;
A
#
# COMPACT_ATOMS: atom_id res chain seq x y z
N GLY A 1 -12.75 20.34 -26.93
CA GLY A 1 -11.41 20.35 -26.30
C GLY A 1 -11.26 19.12 -25.45
N LYS A 2 -10.18 18.34 -25.61
CA LYS A 2 -9.91 17.21 -24.70
C LYS A 2 -9.43 17.80 -23.38
N ALA A 3 -10.18 17.55 -22.29
CA ALA A 3 -9.67 17.80 -20.95
C ALA A 3 -8.33 17.05 -20.80
N THR A 4 -7.27 17.78 -20.49
CA THR A 4 -5.95 17.20 -20.20
C THR A 4 -6.05 16.47 -18.86
N TYR A 5 -5.66 15.20 -18.83
CA TYR A 5 -5.60 14.44 -17.60
C TYR A 5 -4.57 15.04 -16.64
N ASP A 6 -4.99 15.35 -15.42
CA ASP A 6 -4.11 15.79 -14.33
C ASP A 6 -4.08 14.72 -13.24
N ALA A 7 -2.98 13.96 -13.23
CA ALA A 7 -2.76 12.89 -12.26
C ALA A 7 -2.68 13.39 -10.80
N ALA A 8 -2.23 14.63 -10.58
CA ALA A 8 -2.15 15.19 -9.24
C ALA A 8 -3.55 15.51 -8.70
N THR A 9 -4.40 16.12 -9.53
CA THR A 9 -5.80 16.38 -9.19
C THR A 9 -6.57 15.07 -8.98
N GLU A 10 -6.40 14.07 -9.85
CA GLU A 10 -7.06 12.77 -9.67
C GLU A 10 -6.64 12.08 -8.36
N PHE A 11 -5.34 12.09 -8.03
CA PHE A 11 -4.88 11.51 -6.77
C PHE A 11 -5.53 12.19 -5.55
N GLN A 12 -5.67 13.52 -5.55
CA GLN A 12 -6.32 14.22 -4.43
C GLN A 12 -7.81 13.89 -4.32
N VAL A 13 -8.52 13.77 -5.44
CA VAL A 13 -9.93 13.36 -5.45
C VAL A 13 -10.09 11.95 -4.88
N LEU A 14 -9.26 11.00 -5.32
CA LEU A 14 -9.26 9.63 -4.81
C LEU A 14 -8.92 9.59 -3.32
N LYS A 15 -7.85 10.27 -2.90
CA LYS A 15 -7.41 10.35 -1.50
C LYS A 15 -8.53 10.87 -0.61
N ASN A 16 -9.14 11.99 -0.96
CA ASN A 16 -10.18 12.61 -0.14
C ASN A 16 -11.44 11.74 -0.05
N ALA A 17 -11.85 11.10 -1.14
CA ALA A 17 -12.99 10.20 -1.13
C ALA A 17 -12.74 8.99 -0.24
N ILE A 18 -11.58 8.34 -0.37
CA ILE A 18 -11.23 7.14 0.40
C ILE A 18 -11.11 7.46 1.89
N ILE A 19 -10.38 8.53 2.26
CA ILE A 19 -10.26 8.95 3.67
C ILE A 19 -11.63 9.35 4.24
N GLY A 20 -12.53 9.90 3.40
CA GLY A 20 -13.91 10.21 3.78
C GLY A 20 -14.86 9.00 3.79
N HIS A 21 -14.35 7.78 3.58
CA HIS A 21 -15.13 6.54 3.45
C HIS A 21 -16.20 6.57 2.35
N GLN A 22 -15.96 7.34 1.29
CA GLN A 22 -16.85 7.51 0.15
C GLN A 22 -16.45 6.60 -1.02
N THR A 23 -17.43 6.18 -1.81
CA THR A 23 -17.17 5.51 -3.08
C THR A 23 -16.59 6.49 -4.10
N THR A 24 -15.66 6.02 -4.94
CA THR A 24 -15.06 6.85 -6.00
C THR A 24 -14.72 6.02 -7.23
N GLU A 25 -14.25 6.67 -8.29
CA GLU A 25 -13.80 6.04 -9.54
C GLU A 25 -12.32 6.31 -9.77
N TRP A 26 -11.55 5.23 -9.92
CA TRP A 26 -10.16 5.31 -10.34
C TRP A 26 -10.05 5.17 -11.86
N ARG A 27 -9.38 6.14 -12.51
CA ARG A 27 -9.09 6.10 -13.94
C ARG A 27 -7.66 5.59 -14.15
N ILE A 28 -7.57 4.43 -14.80
CA ILE A 28 -6.30 3.77 -15.08
C ILE A 28 -5.93 4.07 -16.52
N PHE A 29 -4.92 4.92 -16.70
CA PHE A 29 -4.38 5.26 -18.01
C PHE A 29 -3.37 4.21 -18.47
N THR A 30 -3.43 3.84 -19.74
CA THR A 30 -2.46 2.99 -20.42
C THR A 30 -1.66 3.84 -21.41
N ASP A 31 -0.40 3.47 -21.65
CA ASP A 31 0.49 4.19 -22.58
C ASP A 31 0.05 4.09 -24.05
N SER A 32 -1.02 3.36 -24.35
CA SER A 32 -1.58 3.11 -25.68
C SER A 32 -2.43 4.25 -26.25
N GLY A 33 -2.68 5.33 -25.49
CA GLY A 33 -3.56 6.42 -25.92
C GLY A 33 -5.06 6.05 -25.95
N GLU A 34 -5.40 4.90 -25.38
CA GLU A 34 -6.77 4.41 -25.23
C GLU A 34 -7.54 5.18 -24.15
N THR A 35 -8.88 5.07 -24.17
CA THR A 35 -9.73 5.57 -23.08
C THR A 35 -9.30 4.92 -21.77
N PRO A 36 -9.13 5.68 -20.68
CA PRO A 36 -8.72 5.10 -19.41
C PRO A 36 -9.74 4.08 -18.94
N LYS A 37 -9.26 2.98 -18.37
CA LYS A 37 -10.13 2.00 -17.71
C LYS A 37 -10.65 2.62 -16.42
N ILE A 38 -11.97 2.72 -16.30
CA ILE A 38 -12.63 3.19 -15.09
C ILE A 38 -12.87 2.01 -14.16
N GLN A 39 -12.51 2.16 -12.89
CA GLN A 39 -12.75 1.16 -11.87
C GLN A 39 -13.36 1.80 -10.63
N SER A 40 -14.55 1.32 -10.25
CA SER A 40 -15.17 1.70 -9.00
C SER A 40 -14.31 1.25 -7.81
N VAL A 41 -14.15 2.14 -6.85
CA VAL A 41 -13.52 1.93 -5.55
C VAL A 41 -14.63 2.08 -4.53
N GLY A 42 -15.03 0.96 -3.94
CA GLY A 42 -16.02 0.92 -2.87
C GLY A 42 -15.41 1.24 -1.51
N THR A 43 -16.06 0.79 -0.45
CA THR A 43 -15.66 1.02 0.96
C THR A 43 -14.82 -0.10 1.57
N THR A 44 -14.24 -0.95 0.71
CA THR A 44 -13.30 -2.02 1.11
C THR A 44 -11.93 -1.75 0.50
N TYR A 45 -10.95 -1.36 1.32
CA TYR A 45 -9.63 -0.92 0.86
C TYR A 45 -8.61 -0.90 2.01
N ILE A 46 -7.34 -0.74 1.66
CA ILE A 46 -6.23 -0.51 2.59
C ILE A 46 -5.79 0.95 2.48
N GLU A 47 -5.58 1.60 3.61
CA GLU A 47 -4.89 2.89 3.72
C GLU A 47 -3.50 2.68 4.32
N ILE A 48 -2.49 3.30 3.73
CA ILE A 48 -1.13 3.35 4.23
C ILE A 48 -0.77 4.82 4.39
N ASN A 49 -0.86 5.29 5.64
CA ASN A 49 -0.49 6.64 6.02
C ASN A 49 1.00 6.67 6.36
N LEU A 50 1.80 7.24 5.47
CA LEU A 50 3.25 7.34 5.61
C LEU A 50 3.67 8.34 6.70
N SER A 51 2.86 9.36 6.96
CA SER A 51 3.12 10.37 7.99
C SER A 51 2.92 9.80 9.39
N GLU A 52 1.86 9.00 9.58
CA GLU A 52 1.55 8.33 10.84
C GLU A 52 2.30 7.00 11.04
N GLN A 53 2.90 6.48 9.96
CA GLN A 53 3.42 5.11 9.93
C GLN A 53 2.38 4.08 10.40
N ARG A 54 1.16 4.18 9.83
CA ARG A 54 0.07 3.24 10.07
C ARG A 54 -0.52 2.67 8.80
N LEU A 55 -0.97 1.42 8.93
CA LEU A 55 -1.84 0.76 7.98
C LEU A 55 -3.22 0.59 8.61
N TYR A 56 -4.25 0.95 7.85
CA TYR A 56 -5.64 0.70 8.17
C TYR A 56 -6.25 -0.20 7.09
N TYR A 57 -7.11 -1.12 7.49
CA TYR A 57 -7.92 -1.92 6.56
C TYR A 57 -9.39 -1.74 6.88
N TYR A 58 -10.14 -1.36 5.87
CA TYR A 58 -11.58 -1.20 5.90
C TYR A 58 -12.24 -2.28 5.05
N GLU A 59 -13.31 -2.85 5.57
CA GLU A 59 -14.17 -3.80 4.87
C GLU A 59 -15.62 -3.33 5.01
N ASN A 60 -16.26 -3.07 3.89
CA ASN A 60 -17.64 -2.58 3.81
C ASN A 60 -17.87 -1.32 4.66
N GLY A 61 -16.88 -0.43 4.71
CA GLY A 61 -16.95 0.83 5.48
C GLY A 61 -16.58 0.71 6.95
N GLU A 62 -16.30 -0.49 7.45
CA GLU A 62 -15.88 -0.70 8.85
C GLU A 62 -14.38 -0.94 8.95
N GLN A 63 -13.71 -0.27 9.90
CA GLN A 63 -12.30 -0.53 10.18
C GLN A 63 -12.13 -1.91 10.82
N LYS A 64 -11.52 -2.85 10.10
CA LYS A 64 -11.26 -4.22 10.59
C LYS A 64 -9.85 -4.40 11.15
N LEU A 65 -8.90 -3.57 10.74
CA LEU A 65 -7.52 -3.60 11.24
C LEU A 65 -6.93 -2.20 11.30
N VAL A 66 -6.15 -1.95 12.34
CA VAL A 66 -5.17 -0.86 12.41
C VAL A 66 -3.88 -1.43 12.97
N THR A 67 -2.74 -1.07 12.40
CA THR A 67 -1.43 -1.52 12.88
C THR A 67 -0.35 -0.49 12.53
N ASP A 68 0.58 -0.29 13.46
CA ASP A 68 1.79 0.47 13.19
C ASP A 68 2.69 -0.32 12.21
N ILE A 69 3.33 0.40 11.30
CA ILE A 69 4.14 -0.17 10.21
C ILE A 69 5.53 0.46 10.17
N VAL A 70 6.42 -0.10 9.33
CA VAL A 70 7.65 0.59 8.95
C VAL A 70 7.79 0.56 7.42
N THR A 71 7.69 1.73 6.81
CA THR A 71 7.79 1.92 5.36
C THR A 71 9.24 2.11 4.90
N GLY A 72 9.41 2.43 3.62
CA GLY A 72 10.69 2.70 2.97
C GLY A 72 11.56 3.75 3.66
N ASN A 73 12.88 3.57 3.56
CA ASN A 73 13.85 4.42 4.22
C ASN A 73 14.04 5.77 3.52
N GLU A 74 13.69 6.88 4.16
CA GLU A 74 13.83 8.23 3.59
C GLU A 74 15.29 8.66 3.44
N LYS A 75 16.14 8.45 4.46
CA LYS A 75 17.56 8.87 4.37
C LYS A 75 18.32 8.13 3.27
N LEU A 76 17.93 6.90 2.98
CA LEU A 76 18.53 6.10 1.92
C LEU A 76 17.83 6.25 0.56
N LYS A 77 16.86 7.18 0.42
CA LYS A 77 16.07 7.39 -0.81
C LYS A 77 15.38 6.13 -1.31
N ARG A 78 14.81 5.35 -0.38
CA ARG A 78 14.09 4.10 -0.61
C ARG A 78 12.64 4.22 -0.18
N GLU A 79 12.07 5.41 -0.30
CA GLU A 79 10.72 5.73 0.14
C GLU A 79 9.68 4.81 -0.50
N THR A 80 8.66 4.47 0.27
CA THR A 80 7.47 3.84 -0.29
C THR A 80 6.76 4.88 -1.16
N PRO A 81 6.51 4.60 -2.45
CA PRO A 81 5.89 5.55 -3.35
C PRO A 81 4.44 5.82 -2.94
N GLN A 82 4.05 7.10 -2.94
CA GLN A 82 2.65 7.49 -2.82
C GLN A 82 1.89 7.14 -4.10
N GLY A 83 0.60 6.91 -3.98
CA GLY A 83 -0.25 6.60 -5.11
C GLY A 83 -1.42 5.70 -4.74
N PHE A 84 -2.18 5.34 -5.77
CA PHE A 84 -3.25 4.37 -5.66
C PHE A 84 -2.84 3.09 -6.38
N PHE A 85 -2.91 1.98 -5.66
CA PHE A 85 -2.45 0.67 -6.08
C PHE A 85 -3.51 -0.39 -5.79
N ARG A 86 -3.19 -1.65 -6.13
CA ARG A 86 -3.97 -2.82 -5.75
C ARG A 86 -3.04 -3.94 -5.36
N VAL A 87 -3.48 -4.76 -4.40
CA VAL A 87 -2.83 -6.04 -4.16
C VAL A 87 -2.99 -6.90 -5.41
N TYR A 88 -1.90 -7.17 -6.14
CA TYR A 88 -1.98 -7.91 -7.41
C TYR A 88 -1.62 -9.39 -7.27
N GLY A 89 -1.31 -9.84 -6.05
CA GLY A 89 -1.07 -11.24 -5.73
C GLY A 89 -1.07 -11.47 -4.23
N LYS A 90 -1.04 -12.74 -3.83
CA LYS A 90 -0.91 -13.16 -2.43
C LYS A 90 -0.08 -14.44 -2.40
N GLN A 91 0.97 -14.48 -1.59
CA GLN A 91 1.85 -15.63 -1.47
C GLN A 91 2.29 -15.84 -0.03
N THR A 92 2.54 -17.10 0.32
CA THR A 92 3.12 -17.49 1.60
C THR A 92 4.53 -18.03 1.44
N ASN A 93 5.34 -17.99 2.49
CA ASN A 93 6.69 -18.58 2.52
C ASN A 93 7.60 -18.08 1.38
N ARG A 94 7.64 -16.76 1.15
CA ARG A 94 8.42 -16.16 0.06
C ARG A 94 9.76 -15.66 0.56
N THR A 95 10.82 -15.91 -0.21
CA THR A 95 12.08 -15.18 -0.04
C THR A 95 12.10 -13.98 -0.99
N LEU A 96 12.09 -12.77 -0.42
CA LEU A 96 12.31 -11.52 -1.12
C LEU A 96 13.81 -11.30 -1.35
N ARG A 97 14.18 -10.81 -2.53
CA ARG A 97 15.56 -10.54 -2.92
C ARG A 97 15.64 -9.20 -3.64
N GLY A 98 16.69 -8.46 -3.36
CA GLY A 98 17.09 -7.28 -4.10
C GLY A 98 18.56 -7.01 -3.89
N ASP A 99 19.02 -5.84 -4.31
CA ASP A 99 20.43 -5.50 -4.23
C ASP A 99 20.90 -5.44 -2.77
N GLY A 100 21.79 -6.36 -2.38
CA GLY A 100 22.33 -6.49 -1.03
C GLY A 100 21.37 -7.03 0.05
N TYR A 101 20.16 -7.51 -0.28
CA TYR A 101 19.25 -8.08 0.73
C TYR A 101 18.55 -9.38 0.31
N LYS A 102 18.30 -10.22 1.32
CA LYS A 102 17.48 -11.43 1.25
C LYS A 102 16.63 -11.51 2.52
N ALA A 103 15.32 -11.54 2.39
CA ALA A 103 14.40 -11.60 3.52
C ALA A 103 13.37 -12.71 3.29
N PHE A 104 13.25 -13.65 4.22
CA PHE A 104 12.16 -14.62 4.21
C PHE A 104 10.95 -14.02 4.92
N VAL A 105 9.78 -14.12 4.29
CA VAL A 105 8.50 -13.60 4.79
C VAL A 105 7.43 -14.68 4.71
N GLN A 106 6.57 -14.73 5.72
CA GLN A 106 5.47 -15.68 5.80
C GLN A 106 4.29 -15.27 4.92
N TYR A 107 4.04 -13.96 4.77
CA TYR A 107 2.91 -13.41 4.01
C TYR A 107 3.39 -12.27 3.11
N TRP A 108 3.18 -12.40 1.81
CA TRP A 108 3.55 -11.42 0.80
C TRP A 108 2.34 -10.97 -0.01
N MET A 109 2.07 -9.67 0.02
CA MET A 109 0.97 -8.99 -0.68
C MET A 109 1.54 -7.84 -1.53
N PRO A 110 2.01 -8.12 -2.76
CA PRO A 110 2.63 -7.12 -3.61
C PRO A 110 1.61 -6.09 -4.13
N ILE A 111 2.04 -4.82 -4.20
CA ILE A 111 1.18 -3.69 -4.62
C ILE A 111 1.76 -2.91 -5.82
N TYR A 112 3.08 -2.83 -5.95
CA TYR A 112 3.72 -2.09 -7.04
C TYR A 112 5.15 -2.55 -7.29
N ARG A 113 5.46 -3.06 -8.50
CA ARG A 113 6.79 -3.62 -8.82
C ARG A 113 7.25 -4.59 -7.71
N ASN A 114 8.46 -4.42 -7.17
CA ASN A 114 9.00 -5.23 -6.08
C ASN A 114 8.62 -4.71 -4.67
N ILE A 115 7.63 -3.81 -4.56
CA ILE A 115 7.12 -3.26 -3.30
C ILE A 115 5.79 -3.94 -2.95
N GLY A 116 5.67 -4.31 -1.68
CA GLY A 116 4.49 -4.97 -1.14
C GLY A 116 4.42 -4.89 0.37
N ILE A 117 3.33 -5.42 0.89
CA ILE A 117 3.02 -5.51 2.31
C ILE A 117 3.43 -6.91 2.78
N HIS A 118 4.19 -6.99 3.88
CA HIS A 118 4.60 -8.28 4.45
C HIS A 118 4.95 -8.21 5.93
N ASP A 119 5.03 -9.37 6.57
CA ASP A 119 5.57 -9.51 7.91
C ASP A 119 7.07 -9.20 7.96
N ALA A 120 7.51 -8.60 9.06
CA ALA A 120 8.92 -8.35 9.35
C ALA A 120 9.29 -8.90 10.74
N SER A 121 9.43 -10.22 10.84
CA SER A 121 9.76 -10.91 12.10
C SER A 121 11.09 -10.48 12.73
N TRP A 122 11.99 -9.86 11.95
CA TRP A 122 13.25 -9.31 12.44
C TRP A 122 13.11 -7.98 13.17
N ARG A 123 11.97 -7.29 13.05
CA ARG A 123 11.76 -6.00 13.72
C ARG A 123 11.21 -6.20 15.13
N LYS A 124 11.80 -5.46 16.08
CA LYS A 124 11.35 -5.41 17.48
C LYS A 124 10.29 -4.34 17.74
N SER A 125 10.19 -3.33 16.87
CA SER A 125 9.25 -2.21 16.99
C SER A 125 8.81 -1.72 15.62
N PHE A 126 7.65 -1.07 15.60
CA PHE A 126 6.98 -0.52 14.42
C PHE A 126 6.46 0.89 14.74
N GLY A 127 6.18 1.69 13.71
CA GLY A 127 5.66 3.05 13.85
C GLY A 127 6.73 4.12 14.10
N GLY A 128 6.25 5.32 14.44
CA GLY A 128 7.07 6.48 14.77
C GLY A 128 8.05 6.87 13.67
N ALA A 129 9.22 7.36 14.05
CA ALA A 129 10.23 7.84 13.09
C ALA A 129 11.17 6.74 12.55
N ILE A 130 10.90 5.45 12.80
CA ILE A 130 11.83 4.35 12.43
C ILE A 130 12.16 4.37 10.94
N TYR A 131 11.16 4.64 10.10
CA TYR A 131 11.30 4.70 8.65
C TYR A 131 12.38 5.70 8.18
N THR A 132 12.66 6.76 8.94
CA THR A 132 13.65 7.78 8.55
C THR A 132 15.08 7.22 8.44
N ASN A 133 15.50 6.35 9.38
CA ASN A 133 16.87 5.87 9.50
C ASN A 133 16.99 4.35 9.32
N ALA A 134 15.95 3.61 9.70
CA ALA A 134 15.90 2.15 9.71
C ALA A 134 14.66 1.62 8.96
N GLY A 135 14.21 2.36 7.94
CA GLY A 135 13.15 1.96 7.03
C GLY A 135 13.52 0.77 6.13
N SER A 136 12.55 0.30 5.36
CA SER A 136 12.70 -0.80 4.41
C SER A 136 13.35 -0.36 3.09
N HIS A 137 13.42 -1.28 2.12
CA HIS A 137 13.74 -0.99 0.72
C HIS A 137 12.49 -0.60 -0.11
N GLY A 138 11.50 0.03 0.52
CA GLY A 138 10.24 0.46 -0.09
C GLY A 138 9.02 -0.36 0.35
N CYS A 139 9.20 -1.61 0.76
CA CYS A 139 8.11 -2.44 1.30
C CYS A 139 7.49 -1.90 2.59
N ILE A 140 6.27 -2.32 2.88
CA ILE A 140 5.55 -1.98 4.09
C ILE A 140 5.66 -3.15 5.05
N ASN A 141 6.48 -2.98 6.09
CA ASN A 141 6.71 -4.00 7.11
C ASN A 141 5.61 -3.95 8.17
N LEU A 142 4.98 -5.09 8.43
CA LEU A 142 3.98 -5.27 9.47
C LEU A 142 4.51 -6.15 10.61
N PRO A 143 3.98 -6.00 11.83
CA PRO A 143 4.05 -7.04 12.84
C PRO A 143 3.54 -8.38 12.28
N PRO A 144 4.20 -9.52 12.56
CA PRO A 144 3.80 -10.81 11.97
C PRO A 144 2.33 -11.19 12.17
N GLN A 145 1.76 -10.88 13.34
CA GLN A 145 0.35 -11.13 13.62
C GLN A 145 -0.59 -10.29 12.73
N ALA A 146 -0.29 -8.99 12.59
CA ALA A 146 -1.07 -8.09 11.75
C ALA A 146 -0.98 -8.48 10.27
N ALA A 147 0.20 -8.89 9.80
CA ALA A 147 0.39 -9.40 8.45
C ALA A 147 -0.45 -10.66 8.19
N ARG A 148 -0.48 -11.61 9.14
CA ARG A 148 -1.33 -12.80 9.06
C ARG A 148 -2.82 -12.44 9.00
N GLN A 149 -3.28 -11.53 9.87
CA GLN A 149 -4.67 -11.08 9.89
C GLN A 149 -5.04 -10.43 8.56
N LEU A 150 -4.27 -9.42 8.13
CA LEU A 150 -4.52 -8.72 6.87
C LEU A 150 -4.54 -9.70 5.69
N TYR A 151 -3.56 -10.59 5.62
CA TYR A 151 -3.52 -11.62 4.57
C TYR A 151 -4.78 -12.50 4.58
N GLY A 152 -5.31 -12.86 5.75
CA GLY A 152 -6.55 -13.64 5.85
C GLY A 152 -7.79 -12.88 5.40
N MET A 153 -7.85 -11.57 5.64
CA MET A 153 -9.03 -10.74 5.37
C MET A 153 -9.11 -10.25 3.92
N ILE A 154 -7.99 -9.89 3.29
CA ILE A 154 -8.03 -9.20 2.00
C ILE A 154 -8.10 -10.14 0.80
N ALA A 155 -8.66 -9.66 -0.32
CA ALA A 155 -8.64 -10.35 -1.59
C ALA A 155 -7.52 -9.83 -2.52
N VAL A 156 -7.19 -10.60 -3.56
CA VAL A 156 -6.47 -10.02 -4.71
C VAL A 156 -7.38 -8.94 -5.32
N HIS A 157 -6.77 -7.87 -5.81
CA HIS A 157 -7.38 -6.61 -6.27
C HIS A 157 -7.94 -5.68 -5.19
N THR A 158 -7.79 -6.00 -3.90
CA THR A 158 -8.08 -5.03 -2.82
C THR A 158 -7.32 -3.72 -3.10
N PRO A 159 -8.03 -2.58 -3.19
CA PRO A 159 -7.42 -1.28 -3.41
C PRO A 159 -6.52 -0.86 -2.26
N VAL A 160 -5.45 -0.14 -2.57
CA VAL A 160 -4.45 0.34 -1.60
C VAL A 160 -4.15 1.81 -1.89
N LEU A 161 -4.49 2.68 -0.96
CA LEU A 161 -4.10 4.09 -0.98
C LEU A 161 -2.82 4.27 -0.15
N VAL A 162 -1.77 4.80 -0.75
CA VAL A 162 -0.54 5.20 -0.05
C VAL A 162 -0.40 6.71 -0.11
N PHE A 163 -0.33 7.37 1.05
CA PHE A 163 -0.33 8.83 1.12
C PHE A 163 0.49 9.36 2.29
N LYS A 164 0.86 10.64 2.20
CA LYS A 164 1.33 11.46 3.33
C LYS A 164 0.24 12.39 3.83
#